data_AF-A0A0M8YAX0-F1
#
_entry.id   AF-A0A0M8YAX0-F1
#
_cell.length_a   1.000
_cell.length_b   1.000
_cell.length_c   1.000
_cell.angle_alpha   90.00
_cell.angle_beta   90.00
_cell.angle_gamma   90.00
#
_symmetry.space_group_name_H-M   'P 1'
#
loop_
_entity.id
_entity.type
_entity.pdbx_description
1 polymer ?
#
loop_
_entity_poly.entity_id
_entity_poly.type
_entity_poly.pdbx_seq_one_letter_code
_entity_poly.pdbx_strand_id
1 'polypeptide(L)'
;MDRAGTPQPGERGRPLARRSAAPPPIGAQMAEPEGWIDCHDPFGRDRSMTVLVENDRVLLVAPPGESAVMSVTQTRRLHRLLDQVADRM
;
A
#
# COMPACT_ATOMS: atom_id res chain seq x y z
N MET A 1 -18.65 41.70 31.36
CA MET A 1 -19.34 40.39 31.36
C MET A 1 -19.63 40.05 29.90
N ASP A 2 -18.60 39.43 29.34
CA ASP A 2 -18.50 38.41 28.29
C ASP A 2 -19.24 38.55 26.96
N ARG A 3 -18.41 38.77 25.92
CA ARG A 3 -18.73 38.66 24.50
C ARG A 3 -18.81 37.19 24.09
N ALA A 4 -19.81 36.88 23.26
CA ALA A 4 -20.00 35.58 22.63
C ALA A 4 -18.75 35.10 21.87
N GLY A 5 -18.21 33.95 22.27
CA GLY A 5 -17.15 33.24 21.57
C GLY A 5 -17.74 32.28 20.52
N THR A 6 -17.40 32.52 19.26
CA THR A 6 -17.70 31.67 18.09
C THR A 6 -16.95 30.34 18.19
N PRO A 7 -17.51 29.20 17.72
CA PRO A 7 -16.79 27.93 17.73
C PRO A 7 -15.73 27.89 16.62
N GLN A 8 -14.51 27.46 16.96
CA GLN A 8 -13.45 27.21 15.97
C GLN A 8 -13.69 25.88 15.23
N PRO A 9 -13.61 25.86 13.89
CA PRO A 9 -13.71 24.64 13.11
C PRO A 9 -12.42 23.81 13.24
N GLY A 10 -12.59 22.56 13.70
CA GLY A 10 -11.52 21.58 13.87
C GLY A 10 -10.69 21.40 12.60
N GLU A 11 -9.38 21.55 12.78
CA GLU A 11 -8.40 21.48 11.71
C GLU A 11 -8.35 20.08 11.08
N ARG A 12 -8.74 20.08 9.80
CA ARG A 12 -8.52 19.07 8.76
C ARG A 12 -7.35 18.12 9.05
N GLY A 13 -7.68 16.83 9.11
CA GLY A 13 -6.73 15.73 9.25
C GLY A 13 -5.55 15.86 8.29
N ARG A 14 -4.35 15.75 8.85
CA ARG A 14 -3.07 15.80 8.15
C ARG A 14 -3.04 14.69 7.09
N PRO A 15 -2.60 14.96 5.85
CA PRO A 15 -2.38 13.89 4.89
C PRO A 15 -1.30 12.96 5.43
N LEU A 16 -1.59 11.65 5.46
CA LEU A 16 -0.63 10.61 5.79
C LEU A 16 0.56 10.80 4.82
N ALA A 17 1.68 11.29 5.35
CA ALA A 17 2.87 11.54 4.57
C ALA A 17 3.18 10.26 3.77
N ARG A 18 3.35 10.39 2.45
CA ARG A 18 3.89 9.33 1.59
C ARG A 18 5.09 8.73 2.31
N ARG A 19 4.96 7.51 2.84
CA ARG A 19 6.10 6.78 3.41
C ARG A 19 7.05 6.53 2.24
N SER A 20 8.17 7.25 2.20
CA SER A 20 9.26 6.92 1.29
C SER A 20 9.66 5.47 1.54
N ALA A 21 9.49 4.64 0.52
CA ALA A 21 10.00 3.28 0.53
C ALA A 21 11.52 3.33 0.71
N ALA A 22 12.06 2.44 1.56
CA ALA A 22 13.50 2.26 1.67
C ALA A 22 14.08 1.85 0.30
N PRO A 23 15.29 2.29 -0.07
CA PRO A 23 15.90 1.91 -1.34
C PRO A 23 16.09 0.38 -1.41
N PRO A 24 15.86 -0.25 -2.58
CA PRO A 24 15.97 -1.68 -2.73
C PRO A 24 17.43 -2.16 -2.56
N PRO A 25 17.66 -3.40 -2.11
CA PRO A 25 18.99 -3.97 -1.98
C PRO A 25 19.70 -4.10 -3.34
N ILE A 26 21.01 -3.83 -3.36
CA ILE A 26 21.86 -3.89 -4.56
C ILE A 26 21.98 -5.36 -5.00
N GLY A 27 21.37 -5.69 -6.14
CA GLY A 27 21.38 -7.04 -6.73
C GLY A 27 20.04 -7.52 -7.28
N ALA A 28 18.93 -6.85 -6.94
CA ALA A 28 17.67 -7.03 -7.66
C ALA A 28 17.77 -6.26 -8.98
N GLN A 29 17.76 -6.99 -10.11
CA GLN A 29 17.29 -6.40 -11.36
C GLN A 29 15.91 -5.81 -11.02
N MET A 30 15.77 -4.48 -11.09
CA MET A 30 14.67 -3.81 -10.41
C MET A 30 13.38 -4.07 -11.18
N ALA A 31 12.67 -5.15 -10.83
CA ALA A 31 11.27 -5.28 -11.11
C ALA A 31 10.60 -4.00 -10.62
N GLU A 32 10.10 -3.17 -11.55
CA GLU A 32 9.54 -1.89 -11.17
C GLU A 32 8.24 -2.13 -10.40
N PRO A 33 8.02 -1.40 -9.29
CA PRO A 33 6.80 -1.57 -8.52
C PRO A 33 5.61 -1.05 -9.32
N GLU A 34 4.79 -1.98 -9.77
CA GLU A 34 3.51 -1.69 -10.40
C GLU A 34 2.55 -1.03 -9.40
N GLY A 35 2.62 -1.47 -8.14
CA GLY A 35 1.82 -0.90 -7.08
C GLY A 35 1.97 -1.65 -5.77
N TRP A 36 1.13 -1.25 -4.81
CA TRP A 36 1.07 -1.89 -3.50
C TRP A 36 -0.38 -1.99 -3.01
N ILE A 37 -0.62 -2.98 -2.14
CA ILE A 37 -1.90 -3.22 -1.49
C ILE A 37 -1.71 -3.17 0.02
N ASP A 38 -2.44 -2.27 0.68
CA ASP A 38 -2.54 -2.26 2.14
C ASP A 38 -3.08 -3.60 2.63
N CYS A 39 -2.52 -4.13 3.69
CA CYS A 39 -2.91 -5.42 4.28
C CYS A 39 -2.56 -5.45 5.77
N HIS A 40 -2.88 -6.56 6.43
CA HIS A 40 -2.37 -6.86 7.77
C HIS A 40 -1.38 -8.02 7.71
N ASP A 41 -0.56 -8.17 8.75
CA ASP A 41 0.08 -9.44 9.04
C ASP A 41 -0.83 -10.31 9.95
N PRO A 42 -0.47 -11.58 10.22
CA PRO A 42 -1.29 -12.44 11.08
C PRO A 42 -1.47 -11.91 12.52
N PHE A 43 -0.66 -10.94 12.94
CA PHE A 43 -0.76 -10.28 14.23
C PHE A 43 -1.62 -9.01 14.19
N GLY A 44 -2.28 -8.73 13.05
CA GLY A 44 -3.20 -7.60 12.88
C GLY A 44 -2.52 -6.24 12.73
N ARG A 45 -1.20 -6.19 12.52
CA ARG A 45 -0.49 -4.92 12.32
C ARG A 45 -0.66 -4.47 10.89
N ASP A 46 -0.82 -3.16 10.67
CA ASP A 46 -0.90 -2.58 9.34
C ASP A 46 0.41 -2.73 8.58
N ARG A 47 0.32 -3.30 7.38
CA ARG A 47 1.42 -3.61 6.48
C ARG A 47 1.02 -3.30 5.03
N SER A 48 1.93 -3.58 4.10
CA SER A 48 1.70 -3.46 2.67
C SER A 48 2.37 -4.61 1.93
N MET A 49 1.68 -5.15 0.93
CA MET A 49 2.22 -6.10 -0.03
C MET A 49 2.54 -5.35 -1.33
N THR A 50 3.69 -5.63 -1.93
CA THR A 50 4.12 -4.96 -3.17
C THR A 50 3.91 -5.89 -4.36
N VAL A 51 3.44 -5.35 -5.48
CA VAL A 51 3.32 -6.04 -6.76
C VAL A 51 4.39 -5.48 -7.69
N LEU A 52 5.26 -6.36 -8.18
CA LEU A 52 6.32 -6.03 -9.12
C LEU A 52 6.08 -6.79 -10.43
N VAL A 53 6.55 -6.20 -11.53
CA VAL A 53 6.51 -6.84 -12.86
C VAL A 53 7.93 -6.94 -13.41
N GLU A 54 8.32 -8.13 -13.85
CA GLU A 54 9.63 -8.37 -14.44
C GLU A 54 9.57 -9.54 -15.43
N ASN A 55 10.07 -9.34 -16.66
CA ASN A 55 10.22 -10.40 -17.68
C ASN A 55 8.94 -11.25 -17.88
N ASP A 56 7.79 -10.60 -18.10
CA ASP A 56 6.47 -11.22 -18.24
C ASP A 56 6.02 -12.07 -17.03
N ARG A 57 6.56 -11.76 -15.85
CA ARG A 57 6.19 -12.38 -14.58
C ARG A 57 5.71 -11.32 -13.60
N VAL A 58 4.74 -11.73 -12.79
CA VAL A 58 4.24 -10.93 -11.67
C VAL A 58 4.82 -11.49 -10.38
N LEU A 59 5.50 -10.64 -9.61
CA LEU A 59 6.04 -10.97 -8.31
C LEU A 59 5.20 -10.31 -7.22
N LEU A 60 4.68 -11.12 -6.30
CA LEU A 60 3.98 -10.65 -5.11
C LEU A 60 4.94 -10.73 -3.92
N VAL A 61 5.31 -9.56 -3.39
CA VAL A 61 6.20 -9.45 -2.24
C VAL A 61 5.37 -9.19 -0.99
N ALA A 62 5.23 -10.23 -0.17
CA ALA A 62 4.59 -10.15 1.13
C ALA A 62 5.32 -9.16 2.07
N PRO A 63 4.65 -8.64 3.12
CA PRO A 63 5.32 -7.86 4.14
C PRO A 63 6.57 -8.58 4.68
N PRO A 64 7.67 -7.86 4.99
CA PRO A 64 8.91 -8.50 5.44
C PRO A 64 8.71 -9.43 6.64
N GLY A 65 9.12 -10.70 6.48
CA GLY A 65 9.09 -11.72 7.52
C GLY A 65 7.70 -12.27 7.88
N GLU A 66 6.65 -11.90 7.15
CA GLU A 66 5.27 -12.20 7.52
C GLU A 66 4.42 -12.54 6.28
N SER A 67 3.27 -13.20 6.50
CA SER A 67 2.25 -13.38 5.46
C SER A 67 1.35 -12.15 5.35
N ALA A 68 0.83 -11.85 4.16
CA ALA A 68 -0.21 -10.85 4.00
C ALA A 68 -1.59 -11.47 4.30
N VAL A 69 -2.29 -10.91 5.28
CA VAL A 69 -3.71 -11.16 5.53
C VAL A 69 -4.49 -10.01 4.92
N MET A 70 -5.46 -10.34 4.07
CA MET A 70 -6.22 -9.36 3.30
C MET A 70 -7.72 -9.53 3.55
N SER A 71 -8.41 -8.40 3.69
CA SER A 71 -9.86 -8.35 3.62
C SER A 71 -10.35 -8.60 2.19
N VAL A 72 -11.63 -8.96 2.05
CA VAL A 72 -12.28 -9.13 0.73
C VAL A 72 -12.10 -7.91 -0.17
N THR A 73 -12.18 -6.70 0.38
CA THR A 73 -12.00 -5.45 -0.36
C THR A 73 -10.57 -5.30 -0.88
N GLN A 74 -9.57 -5.61 -0.07
CA GLN A 74 -8.16 -5.61 -0.47
C GLN A 74 -7.89 -6.69 -1.52
N THR A 75 -8.47 -7.89 -1.39
CA THR A 75 -8.35 -8.96 -2.39
C THR A 75 -8.93 -8.54 -3.74
N ARG A 76 -10.09 -7.87 -3.78
CA ARG A 76 -10.65 -7.31 -5.02
C ARG A 76 -9.79 -6.20 -5.62
N ARG A 77 -9.08 -5.42 -4.80
CA ARG A 77 -8.14 -4.41 -5.27
C ARG A 77 -6.92 -5.07 -5.92
N LEU A 78 -6.39 -6.12 -5.30
CA LEU A 78 -5.32 -6.92 -5.89
C LEU A 78 -5.74 -7.52 -7.23
N HIS A 79 -6.91 -8.16 -7.29
CA HIS A 79 -7.43 -8.73 -8.54
C HIS A 79 -7.47 -7.71 -9.68
N ARG A 80 -8.03 -6.52 -9.45
CA ARG A 80 -8.06 -5.45 -10.47
C ARG A 80 -6.67 -5.00 -10.91
N LEU A 81 -5.72 -4.93 -9.98
CA LEU A 81 -4.34 -4.59 -10.31
C LEU A 81 -3.68 -5.68 -11.16
N LEU A 82 -3.91 -6.96 -10.82
CA LEU A 82 -3.40 -8.09 -11.57
C LEU A 82 -3.99 -8.16 -12.98
N ASP A 83 -5.30 -7.90 -13.13
CA ASP A 83 -5.94 -7.86 -14.45
C ASP A 83 -5.36 -6.73 -15.31
N GLN A 84 -5.18 -5.54 -14.73
CA GLN A 84 -4.55 -4.40 -15.43
C GLN A 84 -3.13 -4.68 -15.90
N VAL A 85 -2.37 -5.43 -15.09
CA VAL A 85 -1.03 -5.88 -15.47
C VAL A 85 -1.10 -6.86 -16.62
N ALA A 86 -1.96 -7.87 -16.51
CA ALA A 86 -2.13 -8.90 -17.53
C ALA A 86 -2.58 -8.30 -18.87
N ASP A 87 -3.43 -7.28 -18.88
CA ASP A 87 -3.90 -6.60 -20.10
C ASP A 87 -2.80 -5.84 -20.87
N ARG A 88 -1.66 -5.54 -20.23
CA ARG A 88 -0.56 -4.77 -20.83
C ARG A 88 0.69 -5.62 -21.13
N MET A 89 0.72 -6.86 -20.66
CA MET A 89 1.74 -7.86 -21.01
C MET A 89 1.39 -8.51 -22.34
#